data_AF-A0A848ZFH2-F1
#
_entry.id   AF-A0A848ZFH2-F1
#
_cell.length_a   1.000
_cell.length_b   1.000
_cell.length_c   1.000
_cell.angle_alpha   90.00
_cell.angle_beta   90.00
_cell.angle_gamma   90.00
#
_symmetry.space_group_name_H-M   'P 1'
#
loop_
_entity.id
_entity.type
_entity.pdbx_description
1 polymer ?
#
loop_
_entity_poly.entity_id
_entity_poly.type
_entity_poly.pdbx_seq_one_letter_code
_entity_poly.pdbx_strand_id
1 'polypeptide(L)'
;MSPGRRGSKTGEEALQNAHGVHDAALYRQIRDRLATYTHNSSENLEWLYANMHPYFFITMKEDMDAIVSLASALQNVISNRKIILTDQPKKLIAARRDLPGSLYDTLKTLQEREISYAELTHSYGPIPGVDEALEIQRFEFQRKTHKEIASAGKVTIPRGTKQAVFTHMKRLYPEFDFRELDDTLRLIWLNNESYIRISPSERIARLLRLYQQGRNKDGLYLDVEQIVE
;
A
#
# COMPACT_ATOMS: atom_id res chain seq x y z
N MET A 1 -37.28 -63.16 34.89
CA MET A 1 -37.56 -61.77 35.29
C MET A 1 -36.25 -61.17 35.80
N SER A 2 -35.64 -60.24 35.06
CA SER A 2 -34.38 -59.58 35.43
C SER A 2 -34.65 -58.14 35.82
N PRO A 3 -34.11 -57.60 36.93
CA PRO A 3 -34.19 -56.18 37.24
C PRO A 3 -33.03 -55.41 36.62
N GLY A 4 -33.32 -54.15 36.29
CA GLY A 4 -32.59 -53.32 35.35
C GLY A 4 -31.24 -52.77 35.82
N ARG A 5 -30.38 -52.52 34.83
CA ARG A 5 -29.21 -51.63 34.92
C ARG A 5 -29.69 -50.20 35.17
N ARG A 6 -29.33 -49.60 36.30
CA ARG A 6 -29.37 -48.12 36.48
C ARG A 6 -28.12 -47.53 35.83
N GLY A 7 -28.36 -46.53 34.99
CA GLY A 7 -27.33 -45.84 34.22
C GLY A 7 -26.43 -44.96 35.09
N SER A 8 -25.15 -44.97 34.75
CA SER A 8 -24.20 -43.92 35.09
C SER A 8 -24.25 -42.81 34.02
N LYS A 9 -25.31 -41.98 34.07
CA LYS A 9 -25.41 -40.73 33.31
C LYS A 9 -24.69 -39.58 34.02
N THR A 10 -23.37 -39.65 34.19
CA THR A 10 -22.65 -38.58 34.91
C THR A 10 -21.32 -38.17 34.29
N GLY A 11 -20.87 -38.82 33.21
CA GLY A 11 -19.64 -38.44 32.49
C GLY A 11 -19.87 -37.56 31.26
N GLU A 12 -20.79 -37.95 30.37
CA GLU A 12 -21.01 -37.28 29.07
C GLU A 12 -21.78 -35.95 29.19
N GLU A 13 -22.73 -35.83 30.12
CA GLU A 13 -23.48 -34.57 30.35
C GLU A 13 -22.61 -33.48 31.01
N ALA A 14 -21.51 -33.85 31.68
CA ALA A 14 -20.54 -32.90 32.25
C ALA A 14 -19.54 -32.39 31.19
N LEU A 15 -19.14 -33.25 30.24
CA LEU A 15 -18.25 -32.87 29.13
C LEU A 15 -18.96 -32.02 28.06
N GLN A 16 -20.25 -32.26 27.79
CA GLN A 16 -21.04 -31.44 26.86
C GLN A 16 -21.38 -30.04 27.43
N ASN A 17 -21.59 -29.91 28.75
CA ASN A 17 -21.85 -28.61 29.37
C ASN A 17 -20.57 -27.77 29.58
N ALA A 18 -19.39 -28.39 29.69
CA ALA A 18 -18.12 -27.65 29.80
C ALA A 18 -17.69 -26.99 28.47
N HIS A 19 -18.00 -27.63 27.34
CA HIS A 19 -17.71 -27.09 26.01
C HIS A 19 -18.60 -25.89 25.63
N GLY A 20 -19.87 -25.86 26.04
CA GLY A 20 -20.78 -24.74 25.74
C GLY A 20 -20.48 -23.44 26.53
N VAL A 21 -19.89 -23.55 27.73
CA VAL A 21 -19.61 -22.40 28.60
C VAL A 21 -18.22 -21.79 28.31
N HIS A 22 -17.22 -22.62 27.99
CA HIS A 22 -15.90 -22.13 27.56
C HIS A 22 -15.95 -21.39 26.23
N ASP A 23 -16.81 -21.83 25.32
CA ASP A 23 -17.00 -21.19 24.02
C ASP A 23 -17.75 -19.85 24.14
N ALA A 24 -18.70 -19.73 25.07
CA ALA A 24 -19.42 -18.48 25.30
C ALA A 24 -18.55 -17.38 25.95
N ALA A 25 -17.59 -17.75 26.81
CA ALA A 25 -16.64 -16.79 27.39
C ALA A 25 -15.62 -16.32 26.33
N LEU A 26 -15.05 -17.25 25.57
CA LEU A 26 -14.12 -16.93 24.48
C LEU A 26 -14.82 -16.11 23.37
N TYR A 27 -16.02 -16.50 22.96
CA TYR A 27 -16.83 -15.75 22.00
C TYR A 27 -17.09 -14.30 22.45
N ARG A 28 -17.44 -14.10 23.74
CA ARG A 28 -17.60 -12.75 24.30
C ARG A 28 -16.30 -11.96 24.25
N GLN A 29 -15.18 -12.55 24.65
CA GLN A 29 -13.87 -11.89 24.57
C GLN A 29 -13.47 -11.52 23.13
N ILE A 30 -13.72 -12.42 22.16
CA ILE A 30 -13.48 -12.14 20.74
C ILE A 30 -14.36 -10.98 20.28
N ARG A 31 -15.66 -11.01 20.61
CA ARG A 31 -16.61 -9.96 20.24
C ARG A 31 -16.23 -8.61 20.85
N ASP A 32 -15.83 -8.59 22.12
CA ASP A 32 -15.43 -7.36 22.81
C ASP A 32 -14.14 -6.80 22.19
N ARG A 33 -13.15 -7.65 21.87
CA ARG A 33 -11.96 -7.23 21.13
C ARG A 33 -12.28 -6.70 19.73
N LEU A 34 -13.18 -7.36 18.99
CA LEU A 34 -13.61 -6.88 17.67
C LEU A 34 -14.31 -5.51 17.76
N ALA A 35 -15.12 -5.28 18.79
CA ALA A 35 -15.75 -3.99 19.04
C ALA A 35 -14.70 -2.90 19.32
N THR A 36 -13.69 -3.20 20.15
CA THR A 36 -12.56 -2.29 20.40
C THR A 36 -11.78 -2.00 19.13
N TYR A 37 -11.45 -3.02 18.32
CA TYR A 37 -10.78 -2.80 17.03
C TYR A 37 -11.58 -1.89 16.13
N THR A 38 -12.89 -2.12 16.00
CA THR A 38 -13.77 -1.30 15.15
C THR A 38 -13.81 0.15 15.61
N HIS A 39 -13.88 0.40 16.92
CA HIS A 39 -13.83 1.75 17.47
C HIS A 39 -12.49 2.44 17.17
N ASN A 40 -11.38 1.75 17.45
CA ASN A 40 -10.04 2.27 17.21
C ASN A 40 -9.75 2.47 15.71
N SER A 41 -10.39 1.72 14.80
CA SER A 41 -10.22 1.90 13.36
C SER A 41 -10.58 3.31 12.90
N SER A 42 -11.62 3.91 13.48
CA SER A 42 -12.03 5.28 13.12
C SER A 42 -10.99 6.30 13.57
N GLU A 43 -10.53 6.22 14.82
CA GLU A 43 -9.48 7.12 15.35
C GLU A 43 -8.16 6.95 14.58
N ASN A 44 -7.78 5.71 14.28
CA ASN A 44 -6.60 5.42 13.47
C ASN A 44 -6.74 5.99 12.05
N LEU A 45 -7.93 5.95 11.44
CA LEU A 45 -8.18 6.53 10.13
C LEU A 45 -8.04 8.05 10.17
N GLU A 46 -8.58 8.72 11.19
CA GLU A 46 -8.39 10.16 11.40
C GLU A 46 -6.91 10.51 11.56
N TRP A 47 -6.18 9.73 12.37
CA TRP A 47 -4.74 9.90 12.51
C TRP A 47 -4.00 9.74 11.18
N LEU A 48 -4.35 8.73 10.37
CA LEU A 48 -3.76 8.54 9.04
C LEU A 48 -4.01 9.76 8.14
N TYR A 49 -5.21 10.33 8.12
CA TYR A 49 -5.50 11.52 7.32
C TYR A 49 -4.73 12.76 7.80
N ALA A 50 -4.50 12.87 9.12
CA ALA A 50 -3.74 13.98 9.69
C ALA A 50 -2.22 13.83 9.50
N ASN A 51 -1.70 12.60 9.42
CA ASN A 51 -0.26 12.34 9.48
C ASN A 51 0.33 11.76 8.20
N MET A 52 -0.47 11.35 7.20
CA MET A 52 0.04 10.89 5.91
C MET A 52 -0.02 11.99 4.87
N HIS A 53 1.03 12.09 4.04
CA HIS A 53 1.01 13.00 2.90
C HIS A 53 -0.24 12.72 2.02
N PRO A 54 -1.00 13.73 1.54
CA PRO A 54 -2.24 13.53 0.77
C PRO A 54 -2.10 12.57 -0.43
N TYR A 55 -0.95 12.60 -1.10
CA TYR A 55 -0.60 11.64 -2.16
C TYR A 55 -0.71 10.17 -1.76
N PHE A 56 -0.50 9.81 -0.50
CA PHE A 56 -0.75 8.46 0.00
C PHE A 56 -2.15 7.98 -0.37
N PHE A 57 -3.17 8.77 -0.06
CA PHE A 57 -4.56 8.42 -0.33
C PHE A 57 -4.88 8.45 -1.82
N ILE A 58 -4.19 9.29 -2.59
CA ILE A 58 -4.34 9.34 -4.05
C ILE A 58 -3.77 8.09 -4.70
N THR A 59 -2.55 7.67 -4.33
CA THR A 59 -1.91 6.48 -4.91
C THR A 59 -2.57 5.19 -4.41
N MET A 60 -3.13 5.20 -3.21
CA MET A 60 -3.87 4.07 -2.61
C MET A 60 -5.36 4.05 -2.96
N LYS A 61 -5.85 4.96 -3.82
CA LYS A 61 -7.29 5.08 -4.15
C LYS A 61 -7.89 3.79 -4.71
N GLU A 62 -7.11 3.01 -5.44
CA GLU A 62 -7.54 1.70 -5.99
C GLU A 62 -7.31 0.54 -5.01
N ASP A 63 -6.67 0.80 -3.86
CA ASP A 63 -6.31 -0.16 -2.81
C ASP A 63 -7.02 0.17 -1.49
N MET A 64 -8.30 0.54 -1.54
CA MET A 64 -9.10 0.95 -0.37
C MET A 64 -9.10 -0.09 0.75
N ASP A 65 -9.20 -1.37 0.42
CA ASP A 65 -9.17 -2.46 1.40
C ASP A 65 -7.86 -2.51 2.19
N ALA A 66 -6.74 -2.09 1.58
CA ALA A 66 -5.46 -1.98 2.26
C ALA A 66 -5.47 -0.82 3.28
N ILE A 67 -6.13 0.30 2.96
CA ILE A 67 -6.32 1.42 3.90
C ILE A 67 -7.22 1.00 5.06
N VAL A 68 -8.32 0.28 4.79
CA VAL A 68 -9.22 -0.24 5.83
C VAL A 68 -8.48 -1.23 6.73
N SER A 69 -7.68 -2.12 6.15
CA SER A 69 -6.84 -3.08 6.88
C SER A 69 -5.81 -2.36 7.74
N LEU A 70 -5.18 -1.30 7.21
CA LEU A 70 -4.21 -0.48 7.94
C LEU A 70 -4.85 0.23 9.13
N ALA A 71 -5.97 0.92 8.92
CA ALA A 71 -6.69 1.62 9.99
C ALA A 71 -7.12 0.64 11.10
N SER A 72 -7.54 -0.57 10.72
CA SER A 72 -7.96 -1.60 11.69
C SER A 72 -6.81 -2.27 12.44
N ALA A 73 -5.60 -2.25 11.87
CA ALA A 73 -4.45 -2.94 12.42
C ALA A 73 -3.29 -2.01 12.83
N LEU A 74 -3.46 -0.68 12.79
CA LEU A 74 -2.38 0.29 12.99
C LEU A 74 -1.62 0.05 14.31
N GLN A 75 -2.34 -0.22 15.40
CA GLN A 75 -1.76 -0.51 16.71
C GLN A 75 -0.89 -1.78 16.70
N ASN A 76 -1.19 -2.74 15.82
CA ASN A 76 -0.41 -3.96 15.69
C ASN A 76 0.96 -3.69 15.05
N VAL A 77 1.19 -2.53 14.43
CA VAL A 77 2.49 -2.17 13.84
C VAL A 77 3.56 -2.05 14.93
N ILE A 78 3.16 -1.71 16.15
CA ILE A 78 4.03 -1.59 17.32
C ILE A 78 4.63 -2.96 17.68
N SER A 79 3.79 -3.99 17.77
CA SER A 79 4.19 -5.33 18.22
C SER A 79 4.70 -6.24 17.12
N ASN A 80 4.48 -5.89 15.84
CA ASN A 80 4.84 -6.73 14.70
C ASN A 80 5.99 -6.13 13.90
N ARG A 81 6.84 -6.98 13.33
CA ARG A 81 7.93 -6.52 12.44
C ARG A 81 7.39 -5.85 11.17
N LYS A 82 6.27 -6.36 10.65
CA LYS A 82 5.50 -5.81 9.54
C LYS A 82 4.07 -6.34 9.59
N ILE A 83 3.13 -5.58 9.07
CA ILE A 83 1.77 -6.00 8.75
C ILE A 83 1.66 -6.04 7.24
N ILE A 84 1.18 -7.17 6.71
CA ILE A 84 0.85 -7.28 5.29
C ILE A 84 -0.58 -6.80 5.11
N LEU A 85 -0.74 -5.72 4.34
CA LEU A 85 -2.05 -5.14 3.99
C LEU A 85 -2.61 -5.76 2.71
N THR A 86 -1.72 -6.14 1.80
CA THR A 86 -2.06 -6.82 0.55
C THR A 86 -0.88 -7.69 0.16
N ASP A 87 -1.12 -8.96 -0.12
CA ASP A 87 -0.16 -9.85 -0.76
C ASP A 87 -0.86 -10.65 -1.85
N GLN A 88 -0.59 -10.27 -3.08
CA GLN A 88 -1.17 -10.85 -4.28
C GLN A 88 -0.06 -11.10 -5.28
N PRO A 89 -0.24 -11.96 -6.30
CA PRO A 89 0.80 -12.25 -7.30
C PRO A 89 1.42 -11.01 -7.97
N LYS A 90 0.66 -9.92 -8.09
CA LYS A 90 1.05 -8.71 -8.81
C LYS A 90 1.36 -7.49 -7.92
N LYS A 91 1.09 -7.57 -6.62
CA LYS A 91 1.20 -6.43 -5.70
C LYS A 91 1.49 -6.89 -4.26
N LEU A 92 2.34 -6.15 -3.56
CA LEU A 92 2.57 -6.28 -2.12
C LEU A 92 2.43 -4.89 -1.51
N ILE A 93 1.66 -4.79 -0.43
CA ILE A 93 1.59 -3.59 0.41
C ILE A 93 1.82 -4.02 1.85
N ALA A 94 2.81 -3.41 2.49
CA ALA A 94 3.14 -3.66 3.88
C ALA A 94 3.24 -2.36 4.68
N ALA A 95 2.81 -2.43 5.94
CA ALA A 95 2.96 -1.38 6.93
C ALA A 95 3.94 -1.82 8.01
N ARG A 96 4.81 -0.93 8.47
CA ARG A 96 5.77 -1.20 9.53
C ARG A 96 6.23 0.08 10.21
N ARG A 97 6.97 -0.06 11.31
CA ARG A 97 7.73 1.05 11.89
C ARG A 97 8.87 1.43 10.95
N ASP A 98 9.06 2.73 10.78
CA ASP A 98 10.21 3.29 10.08
C ASP A 98 11.47 3.09 10.94
N LEU A 99 12.24 2.06 10.57
CA LEU A 99 13.44 1.64 11.29
C LEU A 99 14.58 1.45 10.28
N PRO A 100 15.83 1.76 10.65
CA PRO A 100 16.98 1.51 9.78
C PRO A 100 17.00 0.08 9.24
N GLY A 101 17.10 -0.06 7.91
CA GLY A 101 17.12 -1.35 7.22
C GLY A 101 15.74 -1.95 6.92
N SER A 102 14.63 -1.26 7.24
CA SER A 102 13.27 -1.71 6.97
C SER A 102 13.03 -2.09 5.50
N LEU A 103 13.47 -1.25 4.57
CA LEU A 103 13.38 -1.53 3.13
C LEU A 103 14.20 -2.76 2.73
N TYR A 104 15.44 -2.83 3.21
CA TYR A 104 16.34 -3.94 2.88
C TYR A 104 15.80 -5.29 3.37
N ASP A 105 15.24 -5.31 4.58
CA ASP A 105 14.54 -6.47 5.13
C ASP A 105 13.38 -6.94 4.24
N THR A 106 12.60 -5.99 3.70
CA THR A 106 11.49 -6.34 2.81
C THR A 106 11.99 -6.83 1.46
N LEU A 107 12.98 -6.16 0.86
CA LEU A 107 13.56 -6.57 -0.43
C LEU A 107 14.14 -7.99 -0.38
N LYS A 108 14.74 -8.40 0.75
CA LYS A 108 15.17 -9.79 0.96
C LYS A 108 14.05 -10.82 0.83
N THR A 109 12.81 -10.45 1.15
CA THR A 109 11.65 -11.34 1.01
C THR A 109 11.06 -11.34 -0.40
N LEU A 110 11.53 -10.45 -1.29
CA LEU A 110 11.01 -10.27 -2.64
C LEU A 110 11.90 -10.90 -3.73
N GLN A 111 12.97 -11.62 -3.37
CA GLN A 111 14.09 -11.99 -4.24
C GLN A 111 13.75 -12.66 -5.58
N GLU A 112 12.54 -13.22 -5.74
CA GLU A 112 12.10 -13.89 -6.98
C GLU A 112 11.11 -13.05 -7.81
N ARG A 113 10.73 -11.84 -7.34
CA ARG A 113 9.70 -11.02 -7.97
C ARG A 113 10.32 -9.79 -8.62
N GLU A 114 10.15 -9.64 -9.92
CA GLU A 114 10.63 -8.47 -10.66
C GLU A 114 9.81 -7.22 -10.32
N ILE A 115 10.40 -6.30 -9.54
CA ILE A 115 9.73 -5.05 -9.15
C ILE A 115 9.58 -4.13 -10.38
N SER A 116 8.35 -3.77 -10.71
CA SER A 116 8.00 -2.80 -11.76
C SER A 116 7.73 -1.40 -11.21
N TYR A 117 7.31 -1.31 -9.94
CA TYR A 117 7.04 -0.07 -9.24
C TYR A 117 7.29 -0.27 -7.75
N ALA A 118 7.93 0.72 -7.12
CA ALA A 118 8.12 0.76 -5.68
C ALA A 118 7.75 2.17 -5.18
N GLU A 119 6.99 2.21 -4.11
CA GLU A 119 6.59 3.43 -3.43
C GLU A 119 6.77 3.23 -1.93
N LEU A 120 7.49 4.16 -1.31
CA LEU A 120 7.63 4.24 0.13
C LEU A 120 6.98 5.54 0.58
N THR A 121 6.15 5.46 1.61
CA THR A 121 5.51 6.62 2.22
C THR A 121 5.71 6.56 3.71
N HIS A 122 6.09 7.69 4.29
CA HIS A 122 6.27 7.85 5.72
C HIS A 122 5.19 8.79 6.28
N SER A 123 4.74 8.54 7.50
CA SER A 123 3.94 9.51 8.23
C SER A 123 4.80 10.69 8.68
N TYR A 124 4.21 11.88 8.76
CA TYR A 124 4.83 13.09 9.29
C TYR A 124 5.08 13.03 10.80
N GLY A 125 4.24 12.29 11.51
CA GLY A 125 4.33 12.09 12.95
C GLY A 125 4.55 10.63 13.34
N PRO A 126 4.91 10.37 14.62
CA PRO A 126 5.10 9.02 15.13
C PRO A 126 3.76 8.27 15.25
N ILE A 127 3.80 6.95 15.11
CA ILE A 127 2.63 6.08 15.34
C ILE A 127 2.16 6.27 16.78
N PRO A 128 0.83 6.38 17.06
CA PRO A 128 0.34 6.53 18.42
C PRO A 128 0.85 5.41 19.32
N GLY A 129 1.55 5.77 20.40
CA GLY A 129 2.08 4.84 21.41
C GLY A 129 3.56 4.43 21.24
N VAL A 130 4.24 4.87 20.18
CA VAL A 130 5.69 4.68 19.99
C VAL A 130 6.34 5.94 19.39
N ASP A 131 7.67 5.99 19.32
CA ASP A 131 8.41 7.15 18.81
C ASP A 131 8.69 7.08 17.30
N GLU A 132 8.51 5.91 16.68
CA GLU A 132 8.80 5.72 15.25
C GLU A 132 7.61 6.14 14.36
N ALA A 133 7.93 6.71 13.20
CA ALA A 133 6.97 6.97 12.15
C ALA A 133 6.43 5.66 11.53
N LEU A 134 5.27 5.76 10.89
CA LEU A 134 4.72 4.71 10.04
C LEU A 134 5.43 4.73 8.70
N GLU A 135 5.90 3.58 8.25
CA GLU A 135 6.37 3.35 6.89
C GLU A 135 5.41 2.41 6.17
N ILE A 136 4.89 2.87 5.03
CA ILE A 136 4.15 2.06 4.07
C ILE A 136 5.06 1.76 2.89
N GLN A 137 5.18 0.48 2.56
CA GLN A 137 5.95 0.00 1.43
C GLN A 137 5.00 -0.69 0.45
N ARG A 138 4.92 -0.16 -0.77
CA ARG A 138 4.13 -0.71 -1.87
C ARG A 138 5.06 -1.15 -2.98
N PHE A 139 4.85 -2.37 -3.46
CA PHE A 139 5.56 -2.95 -4.59
C PHE A 139 4.57 -3.52 -5.60
N GLU A 140 4.84 -3.31 -6.87
CA GLU A 140 4.16 -3.97 -7.99
C GLU A 140 5.16 -4.77 -8.79
N PHE A 141 4.72 -5.88 -9.38
CA PHE A 141 5.61 -6.88 -9.98
C PHE A 141 5.34 -7.16 -11.46
N GLN A 142 4.56 -6.31 -12.12
CA GLN A 142 4.17 -6.50 -13.52
C GLN A 142 5.15 -5.81 -14.46
N ARG A 143 6.43 -6.20 -14.35
CA ARG A 143 7.49 -5.61 -15.17
C ARG A 143 7.26 -6.00 -16.63
N LYS A 144 7.17 -5.01 -17.50
CA LYS A 144 7.07 -5.23 -18.95
C LYS A 144 8.46 -5.28 -19.56
N THR A 145 8.67 -6.25 -20.44
CA THR A 145 9.89 -6.38 -21.24
C THR A 145 9.93 -5.31 -22.33
N HIS A 146 11.13 -5.00 -22.82
CA HIS A 146 11.32 -4.10 -23.96
C HIS A 146 10.51 -4.56 -25.20
N LYS A 147 10.42 -5.88 -25.43
CA LYS A 147 9.66 -6.45 -26.54
C LYS A 147 8.16 -6.18 -26.39
N GLU A 148 7.61 -6.33 -25.18
CA GLU A 148 6.21 -6.03 -24.90
C GLU A 148 5.91 -4.54 -25.10
N ILE A 149 6.79 -3.65 -24.64
CA ILE A 149 6.64 -2.20 -24.83
C ILE A 149 6.72 -1.80 -26.31
N ALA A 150 7.69 -2.35 -27.05
CA ALA A 150 7.87 -2.08 -28.48
C ALA A 150 6.71 -2.63 -29.32
N SER A 151 6.13 -3.76 -28.92
CA SER A 151 5.01 -4.39 -29.62
C SER A 151 3.65 -3.86 -29.15
N ALA A 152 3.59 -3.10 -28.05
CA ALA A 152 2.37 -2.42 -27.64
C ALA A 152 2.01 -1.43 -28.74
N GLY A 153 0.83 -1.58 -29.34
CA GLY A 153 0.39 -0.73 -30.44
C GLY A 153 0.15 0.73 -30.02
N LYS A 154 -0.78 1.40 -30.71
CA LYS A 154 -1.20 2.73 -30.30
C LYS A 154 -1.95 2.65 -28.97
N VAL A 155 -1.55 3.47 -28.00
CA VAL A 155 -2.28 3.66 -26.73
C VAL A 155 -3.02 4.99 -26.77
N THR A 156 -4.15 5.05 -26.08
CA THR A 156 -4.96 6.26 -25.97
C THR A 156 -4.87 6.80 -24.55
N ILE A 157 -4.06 7.84 -24.38
CA ILE A 157 -4.01 8.61 -23.13
C ILE A 157 -5.11 9.67 -23.20
N PRO A 158 -5.96 9.83 -22.16
CA PRO A 158 -7.01 10.83 -22.16
C PRO A 158 -6.46 12.23 -22.46
N ARG A 159 -7.10 12.95 -23.40
CA ARG A 159 -6.66 14.29 -23.83
C ARG A 159 -6.53 15.27 -22.66
N GLY A 160 -7.46 15.20 -21.70
CA GLY A 160 -7.44 16.03 -20.49
C GLY A 160 -6.18 15.79 -19.66
N THR A 161 -5.82 14.52 -19.41
CA THR A 161 -4.59 14.15 -18.70
C THR A 161 -3.35 14.68 -19.42
N LYS A 162 -3.26 14.46 -20.73
CA LYS A 162 -2.13 14.94 -21.54
C LYS A 162 -1.98 16.46 -21.49
N GLN A 163 -3.09 17.20 -21.61
CA GLN A 163 -3.08 18.66 -21.57
C GLN A 163 -2.70 19.21 -20.18
N ALA A 164 -3.20 18.59 -19.12
CA ALA A 164 -2.87 18.96 -17.75
C ALA A 164 -1.36 18.75 -17.47
N VAL A 165 -0.83 17.59 -17.86
CA VAL A 165 0.61 17.28 -17.75
C VAL A 165 1.44 18.28 -18.54
N PHE A 166 1.10 18.55 -19.80
CA PHE A 166 1.80 19.55 -20.62
C PHE A 166 1.82 20.95 -19.97
N THR A 167 0.70 21.36 -19.37
CA THR A 167 0.57 22.65 -18.71
C THR A 167 1.48 22.74 -17.48
N HIS A 168 1.52 21.70 -16.64
CA HIS A 168 2.44 21.63 -15.50
C HIS A 168 3.91 21.56 -15.95
N MET A 169 4.22 20.77 -16.97
CA MET A 169 5.56 20.68 -17.54
C MET A 169 6.07 22.05 -17.98
N LYS A 170 5.28 22.82 -18.74
CA LYS A 170 5.67 24.18 -19.16
C LYS A 170 5.91 25.13 -18.00
N ARG A 171 5.12 25.01 -16.93
CA ARG A 171 5.20 25.88 -15.76
C ARG A 171 6.40 25.54 -14.88
N LEU A 172 6.62 24.26 -14.63
CA LEU A 172 7.59 23.76 -13.64
C LEU A 172 8.96 23.48 -14.26
N TYR A 173 8.99 23.00 -15.50
CA TYR A 173 10.18 22.51 -16.20
C TYR A 173 10.24 23.05 -17.64
N PRO A 174 10.34 24.38 -17.82
CA PRO A 174 10.39 24.99 -19.15
C PRO A 174 11.58 24.52 -20.00
N GLU A 175 12.63 24.00 -19.37
CA GLU A 175 13.83 23.43 -20.00
C GLU A 175 13.65 22.02 -20.57
N PHE A 176 12.53 21.36 -20.27
CA PHE A 176 12.25 20.02 -20.77
C PHE A 176 12.18 19.99 -22.30
N ASP A 177 12.72 18.93 -22.93
CA ASP A 177 12.55 18.73 -24.37
C ASP A 177 11.15 18.20 -24.68
N PHE A 178 10.24 19.11 -25.00
CA PHE A 178 8.84 18.81 -25.30
C PHE A 178 8.63 17.93 -26.55
N ARG A 179 9.66 17.74 -27.40
CA ARG A 179 9.59 16.80 -28.52
C ARG A 179 9.48 15.36 -28.02
N GLU A 180 9.99 15.06 -26.83
CA GLU A 180 9.95 13.73 -26.21
C GLU A 180 8.72 13.50 -25.32
N LEU A 181 7.88 14.52 -25.11
CA LEU A 181 6.79 14.45 -24.13
C LEU A 181 5.84 13.28 -24.41
N ASP A 182 5.40 13.15 -25.66
CA ASP A 182 4.40 12.16 -26.06
C ASP A 182 4.94 10.73 -25.90
N ASP A 183 6.17 10.50 -26.35
CA ASP A 183 6.82 9.19 -26.28
C ASP A 183 7.13 8.80 -24.84
N THR A 184 7.59 9.75 -24.02
CA THR A 184 7.90 9.50 -22.62
C THR A 184 6.62 9.23 -21.81
N LEU A 185 5.58 10.04 -22.01
CA LEU A 185 4.29 9.82 -21.35
C LEU A 185 3.65 8.50 -21.79
N ARG A 186 3.77 8.14 -23.08
CA ARG A 186 3.37 6.84 -23.60
C ARG A 186 4.14 5.70 -22.93
N LEU A 187 5.45 5.83 -22.76
CA LEU A 187 6.27 4.81 -22.13
C LEU A 187 5.84 4.57 -20.68
N ILE A 188 5.62 5.63 -19.91
CA ILE A 188 5.17 5.50 -18.52
C ILE A 188 3.75 4.91 -18.48
N TRP A 189 2.83 5.36 -19.34
CA TRP A 189 1.49 4.78 -19.45
C TRP A 189 1.55 3.28 -19.69
N LEU A 190 2.41 2.85 -20.62
CA LEU A 190 2.57 1.44 -20.91
C LEU A 190 3.11 0.67 -19.70
N ASN A 191 4.00 1.24 -18.89
CA ASN A 191 4.54 0.54 -17.73
C ASN A 191 3.61 0.56 -16.52
N ASN A 192 2.93 1.68 -16.27
CA ASN A 192 2.03 1.84 -15.14
C ASN A 192 0.86 2.80 -15.47
N GLU A 193 -0.17 2.24 -16.09
CA GLU A 193 -1.38 2.99 -16.46
C GLU A 193 -2.13 3.53 -15.25
N SER A 194 -2.29 2.71 -14.20
CA SER A 194 -2.98 3.10 -12.96
C SER A 194 -2.33 4.34 -12.35
N TYR A 195 -1.00 4.38 -12.26
CA TYR A 195 -0.26 5.53 -11.76
C TYR A 195 -0.59 6.81 -12.54
N ILE A 196 -0.64 6.77 -13.88
CA ILE A 196 -0.99 7.95 -14.70
C ILE A 196 -2.46 8.37 -14.52
N ARG A 197 -3.36 7.42 -14.26
CA ARG A 197 -4.79 7.71 -14.06
C ARG A 197 -5.08 8.39 -12.74
N ILE A 198 -4.42 7.97 -11.67
CA ILE A 198 -4.69 8.45 -10.31
C ILE A 198 -3.79 9.61 -9.90
N SER A 199 -2.57 9.70 -10.45
CA SER A 199 -1.60 10.71 -10.02
C SER A 199 -1.97 12.11 -10.49
N PRO A 200 -1.70 13.14 -9.67
CA PRO A 200 -1.82 14.52 -10.11
C PRO A 200 -0.86 14.82 -11.26
N SER A 201 -1.29 15.68 -12.19
CA SER A 201 -0.51 16.07 -13.37
C SER A 201 0.86 16.64 -13.03
N GLU A 202 0.98 17.35 -11.90
CA GLU A 202 2.25 17.84 -11.38
C GLU A 202 3.24 16.70 -11.10
N ARG A 203 2.79 15.63 -10.44
CA ARG A 203 3.64 14.49 -10.10
C ARG A 203 4.08 13.72 -11.34
N ILE A 204 3.19 13.60 -12.33
CA ILE A 204 3.52 13.02 -13.64
C ILE A 204 4.57 13.90 -14.33
N ALA A 205 4.44 15.22 -14.27
CA ALA A 205 5.43 16.15 -14.82
C ALA A 205 6.81 15.96 -14.16
N ARG A 206 6.88 15.86 -12.82
CA ARG A 206 8.12 15.55 -12.10
C ARG A 206 8.77 14.26 -12.62
N LEU A 207 7.98 13.19 -12.74
CA LEU A 207 8.45 11.89 -13.22
C LEU A 207 9.01 11.95 -14.65
N LEU A 208 8.33 12.65 -15.56
CA LEU A 208 8.78 12.84 -16.94
C LEU A 208 10.13 13.57 -16.99
N ARG A 209 10.27 14.63 -16.21
CA ARG A 209 11.51 15.41 -16.12
C ARG A 209 12.64 14.59 -15.51
N LEU A 210 12.40 13.85 -14.43
CA LEU A 210 13.39 12.93 -13.85
C LEU A 210 13.84 11.86 -14.85
N TYR A 211 12.91 11.29 -15.62
CA TYR A 211 13.23 10.29 -16.62
C TYR A 211 14.12 10.85 -17.76
N GLN A 212 13.79 12.04 -18.29
CA GLN A 212 14.62 12.69 -19.32
C GLN A 212 16.00 13.03 -18.78
N GLN A 213 16.10 13.58 -17.56
CA GLN A 213 17.38 13.88 -16.94
C GLN A 213 18.22 12.62 -16.67
N GLY A 214 17.58 11.53 -16.23
CA GLY A 214 18.23 10.23 -16.10
C GLY A 214 18.80 9.72 -17.42
N ARG A 215 18.01 9.82 -18.52
CA ARG A 215 18.49 9.45 -19.86
C ARG A 215 19.66 10.32 -20.33
N ASN A 216 19.65 11.61 -20.01
CA ASN A 216 20.69 12.56 -20.40
C ASN A 216 21.98 12.44 -19.56
N LYS A 217 21.93 11.77 -18.40
CA LYS A 217 23.04 11.63 -17.44
C LYS A 217 23.44 10.16 -17.21
N ASP A 218 23.45 9.38 -18.28
CA ASP A 218 23.91 7.97 -18.29
C ASP A 218 23.18 7.05 -17.30
N GLY A 219 21.90 7.34 -17.03
CA GLY A 219 20.98 6.45 -16.33
C GLY A 219 20.73 6.75 -14.86
N LEU A 220 21.47 7.66 -14.21
CA LEU A 220 21.23 8.04 -12.83
C LEU A 220 21.11 9.56 -12.68
N TYR A 221 19.97 10.00 -12.16
CA TYR A 221 19.76 11.38 -11.77
C TYR A 221 18.93 11.44 -10.49
N LEU A 222 19.40 12.23 -9.54
CA LEU A 222 18.71 12.54 -8.30
C LEU A 222 18.45 14.05 -8.28
N ASP A 223 17.27 14.43 -7.85
CA ASP A 223 16.95 15.81 -7.57
C ASP A 223 16.15 15.93 -6.28
N VAL A 224 16.29 17.08 -5.63
CA VAL A 224 15.60 17.41 -4.38
C VAL A 224 14.87 18.72 -4.59
N GLU A 225 13.55 18.66 -4.55
CA GLU A 225 12.68 19.84 -4.64
C GLU A 225 12.08 20.11 -3.27
N GLN A 226 11.97 21.39 -2.90
CA GLN A 226 11.14 21.75 -1.75
C GLN A 226 9.67 21.54 -2.12
N ILE A 227 8.94 20.83 -1.25
CA ILE A 227 7.49 20.74 -1.37
C ILE A 227 6.96 22.11 -0.93
N VAL A 228 6.48 22.90 -1.89
CA VAL A 228 5.74 24.11 -1.61
C VAL A 228 4.30 23.68 -1.35
N GLU A 229 3.88 23.70 -0.07
CA GLU A 229 2.50 23.44 0.36
C GLU A 229 1.53 24.55 -0.09
#